data_AF-A0A7S1AKQ5-F1
#
_entry.id   AF-A0A7S1AKQ5-F1
#
_cell.length_a   1.000
_cell.length_b   1.000
_cell.length_c   1.000
_cell.angle_alpha   90.00
_cell.angle_beta   90.00
_cell.angle_gamma   90.00
#
_symmetry.space_group_name_H-M   'P 1'
#
loop_
_entity.id
_entity.type
_entity.pdbx_description
1 polymer ?
#
loop_
_entity_poly.entity_id
_entity_poly.type
_entity_poly.pdbx_seq_one_letter_code
_entity_poly.pdbx_strand_id
1 'polypeptide(L)'
;VNSFFYFFFLCVVFRGSFLREPCTVSWMAQCVSGCPRSVRLIGRSPTKENSDICGEYIQAGEHLGRVVYVSHKTGMAIRWWQAHERWVIDREGVRQSDVCVAYAAGADTVNPADPQLLWHVWDSLMMAHVPDVDIISTDAPASLSFLGRGLNRENNVVNGEYDLVGAYHGLPAYLHRNGRIAIRFNAHERRWLLSQVDETGNMCSAFTEAGCSRHPGEASLDWQFWELERRAFVPDPLAKAVVAPGMLHIVGRLLQAENARINGTYYLAGVKDKRPLYVKPGTHSVIRYSAKHDWWLIDCDGLEKPSIMTRLFHWILSGDSSAATDRCSAFAEARGTGDPCHVDLEWHVWETRRGSHISDPCVRATIAPTVVQVRGRDAGRENGDISGDYEIAGTHLGRPAYQKRGSRMAIRYWPPMQRWVIDREGMRTTDTCVAFADCPATEHPACHLVWHVYETARGCHLADLSVKVRGAPTAPSNLPVVLTPPASLAGRGSRDAAKALVAGTDLARGTERRGTKRLFGLLGA
;
A
#
# COMPACT_ATOMS: atom_id res chain seq x y z
N VAL A 1 -4.19 -32.10 -70.64
CA VAL A 1 -4.29 -33.02 -69.48
C VAL A 1 -3.92 -32.18 -68.25
N ASN A 2 -4.85 -31.37 -67.75
CA ASN A 2 -5.67 -31.62 -66.53
C ASN A 2 -4.76 -31.91 -65.31
N SER A 3 -4.67 -31.14 -64.21
CA SER A 3 -5.66 -30.28 -63.55
C SER A 3 -5.00 -29.36 -62.48
N PHE A 4 -5.43 -28.10 -62.44
CA PHE A 4 -5.91 -27.32 -61.27
C PHE A 4 -5.41 -27.67 -59.85
N PHE A 5 -4.88 -26.67 -59.11
CA PHE A 5 -5.52 -26.11 -57.91
C PHE A 5 -4.87 -24.77 -57.49
N TYR A 6 -5.69 -23.72 -57.51
CA TYR A 6 -5.48 -22.43 -56.85
C TYR A 6 -5.82 -22.58 -55.36
N PHE A 7 -5.07 -21.95 -54.45
CA PHE A 7 -5.63 -21.42 -53.20
C PHE A 7 -4.94 -20.11 -52.81
N PHE A 8 -5.70 -19.02 -52.95
CA PHE A 8 -5.44 -17.71 -52.35
C PHE A 8 -5.67 -17.81 -50.84
N PHE A 9 -4.72 -17.36 -50.01
CA PHE A 9 -5.00 -16.97 -48.63
C PHE A 9 -5.40 -15.49 -48.62
N LEU A 10 -6.71 -15.26 -48.54
CA LEU A 10 -7.31 -13.95 -48.29
C LEU A 10 -7.34 -13.74 -46.77
N CYS A 11 -6.48 -12.86 -46.24
CA CYS A 11 -6.61 -12.33 -44.89
C CYS A 11 -7.87 -11.46 -44.81
N VAL A 12 -9.01 -12.07 -44.47
CA VAL A 12 -10.22 -11.33 -44.11
C VAL A 12 -10.10 -10.87 -42.67
N VAL A 13 -9.72 -9.61 -42.47
CA VAL A 13 -9.90 -8.89 -41.21
C VAL A 13 -11.40 -8.57 -41.09
N PHE A 14 -12.16 -9.49 -40.51
CA PHE A 14 -13.53 -9.19 -40.05
C PHE A 14 -13.44 -8.34 -38.79
N ARG A 15 -13.46 -7.00 -38.94
CA ARG A 15 -13.94 -6.08 -37.89
C ARG A 15 -15.47 -6.12 -37.89
N GLY A 16 -16.02 -7.23 -37.38
CA GLY A 16 -17.44 -7.32 -37.04
C GLY A 16 -17.65 -6.78 -35.64
N SER A 17 -18.12 -5.54 -35.54
CA SER A 17 -18.62 -4.95 -34.29
C SER A 17 -19.93 -5.62 -33.90
N PHE A 18 -19.87 -6.85 -33.39
CA PHE A 18 -20.99 -7.44 -32.67
C PHE A 18 -21.08 -6.77 -31.31
N LEU A 19 -22.12 -5.96 -31.13
CA LEU A 19 -22.59 -5.53 -29.82
C LEU A 19 -23.05 -6.79 -29.06
N ARG A 20 -22.09 -7.47 -28.43
CA ARG A 20 -22.40 -8.49 -27.42
C ARG A 20 -22.96 -7.76 -26.20
N GLU A 21 -24.09 -8.25 -25.71
CA GLU A 21 -24.61 -7.85 -24.40
C GLU A 21 -23.46 -7.98 -23.39
N PRO A 22 -23.07 -6.90 -22.70
CA PRO A 22 -22.04 -7.00 -21.68
C PRO A 22 -22.56 -7.95 -20.61
N CYS A 23 -21.87 -9.07 -20.39
CA CYS A 23 -22.05 -9.83 -19.17
C CYS A 23 -21.93 -8.83 -18.02
N THR A 24 -23.02 -8.67 -17.26
CA THR A 24 -23.09 -7.77 -16.11
C THR A 24 -22.18 -8.33 -15.03
N VAL A 25 -20.89 -8.03 -15.14
CA VAL A 25 -19.99 -8.07 -14.00
C VAL A 25 -20.56 -7.05 -13.02
N SER A 26 -20.95 -7.51 -11.84
CA SER A 26 -21.23 -6.60 -10.74
C SER A 26 -19.92 -5.92 -10.36
N TRP A 27 -19.63 -4.77 -10.96
CA TRP A 27 -18.47 -3.94 -10.67
C TRP A 27 -18.56 -3.25 -9.30
N MET A 28 -19.46 -3.69 -8.42
CA MET A 28 -19.36 -3.29 -7.03
C MET A 28 -18.12 -3.97 -6.47
N ALA A 29 -17.04 -3.20 -6.33
CA ALA A 29 -15.75 -3.60 -5.78
C ALA A 29 -15.88 -3.99 -4.30
N GLN A 30 -16.66 -5.04 -4.02
CA GLN A 30 -16.70 -5.71 -2.74
C GLN A 30 -15.57 -6.74 -2.74
N CYS A 31 -14.66 -6.61 -1.77
CA CYS A 31 -13.69 -7.65 -1.52
C CYS A 31 -14.44 -8.94 -1.17
N VAL A 32 -14.19 -10.01 -1.92
CA VAL A 32 -14.70 -11.35 -1.60
C VAL A 32 -13.98 -11.80 -0.33
N SER A 33 -14.73 -11.99 0.75
CA SER A 33 -14.19 -12.40 2.04
C SER A 33 -13.42 -13.73 1.91
N GLY A 34 -12.27 -13.82 2.58
CA GLY A 34 -11.43 -15.03 2.55
C GLY A 34 -10.59 -15.22 1.28
N CYS A 35 -10.65 -14.30 0.31
CA CYS A 35 -9.77 -14.29 -0.85
C CYS A 35 -8.69 -13.20 -0.72
N PRO A 36 -7.46 -13.45 -1.22
CA PRO A 36 -6.41 -12.43 -1.20
C PRO A 36 -6.80 -11.26 -2.10
N ARG A 37 -6.35 -10.05 -1.76
CA ARG A 37 -6.61 -8.83 -2.53
C ARG A 37 -5.88 -8.81 -3.88
N SER A 38 -4.72 -9.47 -3.94
CA SER A 38 -3.88 -9.56 -5.13
C SER A 38 -3.35 -10.99 -5.30
N VAL A 39 -3.28 -11.44 -6.54
CA VAL A 39 -2.59 -12.67 -6.95
C VAL A 39 -1.46 -12.28 -7.89
N ARG A 40 -0.31 -12.93 -7.77
CA ARG A 40 0.81 -12.80 -8.69
C ARG A 40 1.07 -14.13 -9.38
N LEU A 41 1.26 -14.05 -10.69
CA LEU A 41 1.79 -15.14 -11.50
C LEU A 41 3.26 -14.84 -11.77
N ILE A 42 4.15 -15.74 -11.39
CA ILE A 42 5.61 -15.55 -11.49
C ILE A 42 6.29 -16.82 -12.00
N GLY A 43 7.54 -16.67 -12.46
CA GLY A 43 8.45 -17.78 -12.77
C GLY A 43 8.63 -18.12 -14.26
N ARG A 44 7.72 -17.69 -15.16
CA ARG A 44 7.92 -17.88 -16.60
C ARG A 44 8.96 -16.91 -17.16
N SER A 45 9.95 -17.42 -17.88
CA SER A 45 10.98 -16.61 -18.55
C SER A 45 10.35 -15.59 -19.52
N PRO A 46 10.82 -14.32 -19.56
CA PRO A 46 10.37 -13.32 -20.53
C PRO A 46 10.59 -13.71 -22.01
N THR A 47 11.41 -14.73 -22.27
CA THR A 47 11.69 -15.22 -23.63
C THR A 47 10.74 -16.33 -24.09
N LYS A 48 9.95 -16.93 -23.19
CA LYS A 48 8.97 -17.97 -23.53
C LYS A 48 7.69 -17.33 -24.08
N GLU A 49 6.99 -18.03 -24.99
CA GLU A 49 5.66 -17.62 -25.47
C GLU A 49 4.72 -17.35 -24.29
N ASN A 50 3.79 -16.39 -24.38
CA ASN A 50 2.81 -16.10 -23.33
C ASN A 50 3.42 -15.73 -21.96
N SER A 51 4.67 -15.25 -21.89
CA SER A 51 5.28 -14.77 -20.65
C SER A 51 4.60 -13.51 -20.08
N ASP A 52 3.79 -12.83 -20.90
CA ASP A 52 3.04 -11.63 -20.51
C ASP A 52 1.86 -11.91 -19.57
N ILE A 53 1.54 -13.19 -19.32
CA ILE A 53 0.59 -13.61 -18.28
C ILE A 53 1.19 -13.49 -16.87
N CYS A 54 2.51 -13.38 -16.74
CA CYS A 54 3.16 -13.13 -15.45
C CYS A 54 3.00 -11.67 -15.04
N GLY A 55 2.69 -11.46 -13.76
CA GLY A 55 2.44 -10.14 -13.20
C GLY A 55 1.40 -10.17 -12.09
N GLU A 56 1.02 -8.98 -11.64
CA GLU A 56 0.02 -8.78 -10.60
C GLU A 56 -1.38 -8.65 -11.19
N TYR A 57 -2.32 -9.33 -10.53
CA TYR A 57 -3.75 -9.25 -10.78
C TYR A 57 -4.43 -8.85 -9.47
N ILE A 58 -5.30 -7.83 -9.54
CA ILE A 58 -6.00 -7.29 -8.39
C ILE A 58 -7.44 -7.79 -8.41
N GLN A 59 -7.98 -8.11 -7.23
CA GLN A 59 -9.36 -8.53 -7.08
C GLN A 59 -10.31 -7.46 -7.66
N ALA A 60 -11.15 -7.88 -8.61
CA ALA A 60 -12.05 -6.99 -9.33
C ALA A 60 -13.54 -7.24 -9.02
N GLY A 61 -13.85 -8.33 -8.32
CA GLY A 61 -15.22 -8.71 -7.95
C GLY A 61 -15.43 -10.22 -8.04
N GLU A 62 -16.64 -10.61 -8.43
CA GLU A 62 -17.04 -12.00 -8.59
C GLU A 62 -17.56 -12.32 -9.99
N HIS A 63 -17.31 -13.55 -10.45
CA HIS A 63 -17.84 -14.12 -11.68
C HIS A 63 -18.18 -15.58 -11.44
N LEU A 64 -19.45 -15.95 -11.65
CA LEU A 64 -19.96 -17.29 -11.39
C LEU A 64 -19.72 -17.77 -9.94
N GLY A 65 -19.94 -16.87 -8.97
CA GLY A 65 -19.79 -17.16 -7.53
C GLY A 65 -18.35 -17.39 -7.07
N ARG A 66 -17.35 -17.03 -7.88
CA ARG A 66 -15.93 -17.11 -7.55
C ARG A 66 -15.27 -15.77 -7.78
N VAL A 67 -14.19 -15.51 -7.04
CA VAL A 67 -13.40 -14.29 -7.15
C VAL A 67 -12.79 -14.14 -8.56
N VAL A 68 -12.72 -12.91 -9.04
CA VAL A 68 -12.01 -12.53 -10.26
C VAL A 68 -10.86 -11.61 -9.94
N TYR A 69 -9.75 -11.82 -10.62
CA TYR A 69 -8.59 -10.93 -10.57
C TYR A 69 -8.31 -10.36 -11.95
N VAL A 70 -8.00 -9.07 -12.05
CA VAL A 70 -7.70 -8.38 -13.31
C VAL A 70 -6.34 -7.72 -13.23
N SER A 71 -5.52 -7.87 -14.27
CA SER A 71 -4.28 -7.14 -14.39
C SER A 71 -4.56 -5.73 -14.89
N HIS A 72 -4.23 -4.71 -14.10
CA HIS A 72 -4.36 -3.31 -14.54
C HIS A 72 -3.41 -2.95 -15.70
N LYS A 73 -2.35 -3.75 -15.91
CA LYS A 73 -1.37 -3.51 -16.98
C LYS A 73 -1.89 -3.99 -18.34
N THR A 74 -2.50 -5.17 -18.37
CA THR A 74 -2.84 -5.86 -19.64
C THR A 74 -4.35 -5.99 -19.86
N GLY A 75 -5.17 -5.77 -18.83
CA GLY A 75 -6.62 -6.05 -18.86
C GLY A 75 -6.98 -7.54 -18.79
N MET A 76 -5.98 -8.44 -18.73
CA MET A 76 -6.20 -9.87 -18.60
C MET A 76 -6.90 -10.19 -17.29
N ALA A 77 -7.73 -11.23 -17.28
CA ALA A 77 -8.42 -11.68 -16.07
C ALA A 77 -8.06 -13.13 -15.71
N ILE A 78 -7.92 -13.40 -14.42
CA ILE A 78 -7.99 -14.73 -13.84
C ILE A 78 -9.42 -14.93 -13.33
N ARG A 79 -10.13 -15.92 -13.87
CA ARG A 79 -11.54 -16.20 -13.54
C ARG A 79 -11.80 -17.70 -13.46
N TRP A 80 -12.88 -18.07 -12.78
CA TRP A 80 -13.35 -19.44 -12.73
C TRP A 80 -14.14 -19.82 -14.00
N TRP A 81 -13.90 -21.03 -14.51
CA TRP A 81 -14.67 -21.66 -15.58
C TRP A 81 -15.37 -22.92 -15.06
N GLN A 82 -16.67 -22.78 -14.81
CA GLN A 82 -17.47 -23.81 -14.12
C GLN A 82 -17.55 -25.12 -14.90
N ALA A 83 -17.67 -25.09 -16.23
CA ALA A 83 -17.91 -26.31 -17.01
C ALA A 83 -16.77 -27.33 -16.91
N HIS A 84 -15.55 -26.92 -16.57
CA HIS A 84 -14.38 -27.80 -16.41
C HIS A 84 -13.68 -27.60 -15.05
N GLU A 85 -14.35 -26.96 -14.09
CA GLU A 85 -13.85 -26.76 -12.72
C GLU A 85 -12.40 -26.26 -12.65
N ARG A 86 -12.08 -25.24 -13.43
CA ARG A 86 -10.72 -24.72 -13.58
C ARG A 86 -10.65 -23.20 -13.51
N TRP A 87 -9.52 -22.70 -13.02
CA TRP A 87 -9.13 -21.31 -13.18
C TRP A 87 -8.60 -21.11 -14.60
N VAL A 88 -8.95 -20.00 -15.23
CA VAL A 88 -8.47 -19.63 -16.57
C VAL A 88 -7.91 -18.22 -16.57
N ILE A 89 -6.88 -18.01 -17.38
CA ILE A 89 -6.34 -16.69 -17.73
C ILE A 89 -6.88 -16.31 -19.10
N ASP A 90 -7.64 -15.22 -19.16
CA ASP A 90 -8.27 -14.74 -20.39
C ASP A 90 -7.70 -13.39 -20.81
N ARG A 91 -7.25 -13.32 -22.06
CA ARG A 91 -6.70 -12.10 -22.67
C ARG A 91 -7.76 -11.02 -22.90
N GLU A 92 -9.02 -11.42 -23.05
CA GLU A 92 -10.15 -10.50 -23.26
C GLU A 92 -10.87 -10.16 -21.95
N GLY A 93 -10.27 -10.47 -20.80
CA GLY A 93 -10.82 -10.13 -19.50
C GLY A 93 -11.96 -11.05 -19.06
N VAL A 94 -13.00 -10.47 -18.46
CA VAL A 94 -14.09 -11.24 -17.84
C VAL A 94 -15.20 -11.53 -18.85
N ARG A 95 -15.34 -12.80 -19.26
CA ARG A 95 -16.39 -13.25 -20.20
C ARG A 95 -16.75 -14.72 -19.99
N GLN A 96 -17.90 -15.11 -20.54
CA GLN A 96 -18.36 -16.50 -20.59
C GLN A 96 -17.80 -17.22 -21.82
N SER A 97 -16.52 -17.60 -21.76
CA SER A 97 -15.85 -18.36 -22.81
C SER A 97 -14.87 -19.37 -22.21
N ASP A 98 -14.64 -20.47 -22.92
CA ASP A 98 -13.62 -21.47 -22.63
C ASP A 98 -12.25 -21.13 -23.27
N VAL A 99 -12.21 -20.14 -24.17
CA VAL A 99 -10.98 -19.64 -24.79
C VAL A 99 -10.13 -18.94 -23.75
N CYS A 100 -8.92 -19.46 -23.53
CA CYS A 100 -7.99 -18.96 -22.54
C CYS A 100 -6.53 -19.20 -22.96
N VAL A 101 -5.62 -18.35 -22.49
CA VAL A 101 -4.18 -18.50 -22.74
C VAL A 101 -3.54 -19.51 -21.78
N ALA A 102 -4.12 -19.67 -20.60
CA ALA A 102 -3.69 -20.68 -19.65
C ALA A 102 -4.86 -21.13 -18.75
N TYR A 103 -4.75 -22.33 -18.18
CA TYR A 103 -5.67 -22.81 -17.15
C TYR A 103 -4.95 -23.59 -16.05
N ALA A 104 -5.58 -23.69 -14.89
CA ALA A 104 -5.18 -24.60 -13.81
C ALA A 104 -6.42 -25.30 -13.26
N ALA A 105 -6.39 -26.62 -13.17
CA ALA A 105 -7.45 -27.38 -12.51
C ALA A 105 -7.50 -27.01 -11.04
N GLY A 106 -8.69 -26.69 -10.50
CA GLY A 106 -8.78 -26.06 -9.19
C GLY A 106 -10.04 -26.40 -8.42
N ALA A 107 -10.64 -27.58 -8.67
CA ALA A 107 -11.90 -28.02 -8.05
C ALA A 107 -11.93 -27.78 -6.53
N ASP A 108 -10.82 -28.04 -5.84
CA ASP A 108 -10.69 -27.92 -4.37
C ASP A 108 -10.18 -26.55 -3.90
N THR A 109 -9.82 -25.65 -4.81
CA THR A 109 -9.23 -24.35 -4.45
C THR A 109 -10.30 -23.26 -4.35
N VAL A 110 -10.21 -22.44 -3.30
CA VAL A 110 -11.14 -21.30 -3.10
C VAL A 110 -10.79 -20.15 -4.03
N ASN A 111 -9.49 -19.93 -4.26
CA ASN A 111 -8.93 -18.84 -5.05
C ASN A 111 -7.70 -19.33 -5.84
N PRO A 112 -7.28 -18.61 -6.89
CA PRO A 112 -6.18 -19.03 -7.75
C PRO A 112 -4.81 -18.74 -7.15
N ALA A 113 -4.68 -18.25 -5.91
CA ALA A 113 -3.38 -17.88 -5.31
C ALA A 113 -2.66 -19.06 -4.65
N ASP A 114 -3.04 -20.29 -4.97
CA ASP A 114 -2.41 -21.50 -4.43
C ASP A 114 -1.16 -21.85 -5.27
N PRO A 115 0.04 -21.90 -4.66
CA PRO A 115 1.25 -22.27 -5.38
C PRO A 115 1.27 -23.71 -5.87
N GLN A 116 0.36 -24.56 -5.40
CA GLN A 116 0.22 -25.96 -5.84
C GLN A 116 -0.55 -26.11 -7.17
N LEU A 117 -1.17 -25.04 -7.67
CA LEU A 117 -1.87 -25.07 -8.95
C LEU A 117 -0.86 -25.25 -10.10
N LEU A 118 -1.02 -26.34 -10.85
CA LEU A 118 -0.25 -26.58 -12.08
C LEU A 118 -0.89 -25.85 -13.26
N TRP A 119 -0.26 -24.76 -13.67
CA TRP A 119 -0.69 -23.99 -14.82
C TRP A 119 -0.33 -24.69 -16.13
N HIS A 120 -1.31 -24.81 -17.02
CA HIS A 120 -1.15 -25.31 -18.38
C HIS A 120 -1.28 -24.11 -19.32
N VAL A 121 -0.23 -23.80 -20.06
CA VAL A 121 -0.15 -22.62 -20.93
C VAL A 121 -0.23 -23.05 -22.38
N TRP A 122 -0.97 -22.31 -23.20
CA TRP A 122 -1.05 -22.54 -24.63
C TRP A 122 0.33 -22.45 -25.27
N ASP A 123 0.69 -23.48 -26.03
CA ASP A 123 1.90 -23.57 -26.83
C ASP A 123 1.50 -23.65 -28.30
N SER A 124 1.93 -22.65 -29.08
CA SER A 124 1.57 -22.53 -30.50
C SER A 124 2.20 -23.61 -31.39
N LEU A 125 3.33 -24.19 -30.99
CA LEU A 125 3.98 -25.25 -31.75
C LEU A 125 3.28 -26.59 -31.53
N MET A 126 2.87 -26.86 -30.29
CA MET A 126 2.13 -28.07 -29.90
C MET A 126 0.63 -27.96 -30.21
N MET A 127 0.13 -26.75 -30.47
CA MET A 127 -1.31 -26.45 -30.64
C MET A 127 -2.15 -26.99 -29.47
N ALA A 128 -1.60 -26.92 -28.26
CA ALA A 128 -2.19 -27.48 -27.05
C ALA A 128 -1.74 -26.69 -25.81
N HIS A 129 -2.49 -26.83 -24.71
CA HIS A 129 -2.04 -26.34 -23.39
C HIS A 129 -1.07 -27.37 -22.78
N VAL A 130 0.15 -26.93 -22.50
CA VAL A 130 1.23 -27.76 -21.93
C VAL A 130 1.49 -27.34 -20.49
N PRO A 131 1.72 -28.28 -19.55
CA PRO A 131 2.05 -27.94 -18.17
C PRO A 131 3.33 -27.10 -18.10
N ASP A 132 3.28 -25.97 -17.38
CA ASP A 132 4.43 -25.13 -17.08
C ASP A 132 4.70 -25.15 -15.58
N VAL A 133 5.67 -25.96 -15.18
CA VAL A 133 6.11 -26.12 -13.78
C VAL A 133 6.86 -24.89 -13.25
N ASP A 134 7.29 -23.99 -14.14
CA ASP A 134 7.99 -22.77 -13.75
C ASP A 134 7.00 -21.72 -13.24
N ILE A 135 5.72 -21.79 -13.64
CA ILE A 135 4.71 -20.83 -13.20
C ILE A 135 4.13 -21.25 -11.87
N ILE A 136 4.18 -20.32 -10.91
CA ILE A 136 3.36 -20.41 -9.71
C ILE A 136 2.41 -19.22 -9.63
N SER A 137 1.27 -19.46 -9.00
CA SER A 137 0.35 -18.45 -8.53
C SER A 137 0.48 -18.27 -7.03
N THR A 138 0.59 -17.04 -6.55
CA THR A 138 0.79 -16.77 -5.12
C THR A 138 0.16 -15.45 -4.70
N ASP A 139 -0.29 -15.38 -3.45
CA ASP A 139 -0.66 -14.14 -2.76
C ASP A 139 0.51 -13.54 -1.98
N ALA A 140 1.70 -14.13 -2.07
CA ALA A 140 2.87 -13.68 -1.37
C ALA A 140 3.26 -12.25 -1.77
N PRO A 141 3.72 -11.41 -0.83
CA PRO A 141 4.06 -10.01 -1.06
C PRO A 141 5.07 -9.80 -2.17
N ALA A 142 4.95 -8.69 -2.92
CA ALA A 142 5.88 -8.33 -3.99
C ALA A 142 7.30 -8.05 -3.47
N SER A 143 7.39 -7.57 -2.22
CA SER A 143 8.64 -7.24 -1.58
C SER A 143 8.54 -7.47 -0.08
N LEU A 144 9.69 -7.65 0.55
CA LEU A 144 9.84 -7.70 2.00
C LEU A 144 11.15 -7.04 2.40
N SER A 145 11.28 -6.69 3.67
CA SER A 145 12.53 -6.19 4.23
C SER A 145 13.11 -7.20 5.21
N PHE A 146 14.40 -7.47 5.11
CA PHE A 146 15.16 -8.20 6.12
C PHE A 146 15.95 -7.22 6.95
N LEU A 147 15.84 -7.28 8.28
CA LEU A 147 16.41 -6.30 9.19
C LEU A 147 16.91 -6.96 10.46
N GLY A 148 17.69 -6.20 11.24
CA GLY A 148 18.07 -6.55 12.61
C GLY A 148 19.37 -7.33 12.76
N ARG A 149 20.00 -7.77 11.65
CA ARG A 149 21.36 -8.33 11.71
C ARG A 149 22.35 -7.20 12.03
N GLY A 150 23.08 -7.31 13.14
CA GLY A 150 23.98 -6.23 13.58
C GLY A 150 25.07 -5.88 12.56
N LEU A 151 25.39 -4.59 12.40
CA LEU A 151 26.39 -4.11 11.43
C LEU A 151 27.79 -4.69 11.64
N ASN A 152 28.13 -5.07 12.87
CA ASN A 152 29.43 -5.65 13.20
C ASN A 152 29.44 -7.19 13.13
N ARG A 153 28.33 -7.83 12.73
CA ARG A 153 28.23 -9.28 12.60
C ARG A 153 28.52 -9.73 11.18
N GLU A 154 28.98 -10.97 11.03
CA GLU A 154 29.04 -11.65 9.73
C GLU A 154 27.66 -11.67 9.06
N ASN A 155 27.63 -11.67 7.73
CA ASN A 155 26.41 -11.69 6.95
C ASN A 155 25.48 -10.48 7.22
N ASN A 156 25.98 -9.32 7.65
CA ASN A 156 25.15 -8.10 7.79
C ASN A 156 24.55 -7.61 6.46
N VAL A 157 25.16 -7.99 5.34
CA VAL A 157 24.75 -7.67 3.96
C VAL A 157 23.38 -8.26 3.58
N VAL A 158 22.85 -9.14 4.42
CA VAL A 158 21.50 -9.70 4.27
C VAL A 158 20.41 -8.69 4.59
N ASN A 159 20.72 -7.64 5.36
CA ASN A 159 19.77 -6.58 5.65
C ASN A 159 19.47 -5.77 4.39
N GLY A 160 18.19 -5.49 4.17
CA GLY A 160 17.74 -4.67 3.05
C GLY A 160 16.42 -5.16 2.49
N GLU A 161 16.08 -4.62 1.33
CA GLU A 161 14.85 -4.95 0.62
C GLU A 161 15.08 -6.12 -0.34
N TYR A 162 14.11 -7.03 -0.37
CA TYR A 162 14.06 -8.15 -1.29
C TYR A 162 12.80 -8.05 -2.14
N ASP A 163 12.96 -8.31 -3.43
CA ASP A 163 11.86 -8.32 -4.39
C ASP A 163 11.53 -9.76 -4.79
N LEU A 164 10.25 -10.07 -4.96
CA LEU A 164 9.77 -11.35 -5.43
C LEU A 164 10.19 -11.55 -6.88
N VAL A 165 11.03 -12.55 -7.15
CA VAL A 165 11.60 -12.79 -8.49
C VAL A 165 11.11 -14.06 -9.16
N GLY A 166 10.55 -15.00 -8.40
CA GLY A 166 10.11 -16.27 -8.96
C GLY A 166 9.72 -17.26 -7.88
N ALA A 167 9.90 -18.55 -8.21
CA ALA A 167 9.59 -19.66 -7.34
C ALA A 167 10.83 -20.54 -7.14
N TYR A 168 10.91 -21.18 -5.98
CA TYR A 168 11.88 -22.25 -5.72
C TYR A 168 11.19 -23.34 -4.91
N HIS A 169 11.22 -24.57 -5.44
CA HIS A 169 10.48 -25.73 -4.90
C HIS A 169 8.99 -25.43 -4.66
N GLY A 170 8.34 -24.77 -5.62
CA GLY A 170 6.91 -24.50 -5.60
C GLY A 170 6.48 -23.36 -4.66
N LEU A 171 7.40 -22.68 -3.99
CA LEU A 171 7.08 -21.52 -3.13
C LEU A 171 7.81 -20.24 -3.59
N PRO A 172 7.31 -19.05 -3.22
CA PRO A 172 7.89 -17.76 -3.56
C PRO A 172 9.39 -17.65 -3.22
N ALA A 173 10.17 -17.13 -4.16
CA ALA A 173 11.59 -16.84 -4.00
C ALA A 173 11.86 -15.34 -4.15
N TYR A 174 12.67 -14.82 -3.23
CA TYR A 174 12.95 -13.39 -3.12
C TYR A 174 14.43 -13.13 -3.38
N LEU A 175 14.74 -12.06 -4.10
CA LEU A 175 16.11 -11.63 -4.40
C LEU A 175 16.38 -10.30 -3.71
N HIS A 176 17.46 -10.23 -2.96
CA HIS A 176 17.93 -8.98 -2.38
C HIS A 176 18.24 -7.99 -3.51
N ARG A 177 17.96 -6.70 -3.33
CA ARG A 177 18.19 -5.67 -4.37
C ARG A 177 19.63 -5.49 -4.85
N ASN A 178 20.60 -6.06 -4.13
CA ASN A 178 22.00 -6.13 -4.59
C ASN A 178 22.25 -7.26 -5.60
N GLY A 179 21.27 -8.13 -5.85
CA GLY A 179 21.31 -9.24 -6.80
C GLY A 179 22.14 -10.46 -6.36
N ARG A 180 22.64 -10.50 -5.11
CA ARG A 180 23.60 -11.53 -4.67
C ARG A 180 23.04 -12.55 -3.68
N ILE A 181 21.98 -12.18 -2.97
CA ILE A 181 21.44 -12.97 -1.86
C ILE A 181 19.99 -13.27 -2.19
N ALA A 182 19.57 -14.52 -2.01
CA ALA A 182 18.19 -14.93 -2.20
C ALA A 182 17.62 -15.53 -0.92
N ILE A 183 16.30 -15.38 -0.75
CA ILE A 183 15.51 -16.16 0.19
C ILE A 183 14.69 -17.16 -0.61
N ARG A 184 14.90 -18.45 -0.35
CA ARG A 184 14.29 -19.57 -1.10
C ARG A 184 13.78 -20.65 -0.17
N PHE A 185 12.81 -21.44 -0.62
CA PHE A 185 12.23 -22.51 0.18
C PHE A 185 12.92 -23.86 -0.06
N ASN A 186 13.39 -24.52 0.98
CA ASN A 186 13.83 -25.92 0.87
C ASN A 186 12.69 -26.86 1.25
N ALA A 187 12.04 -27.46 0.24
CA ALA A 187 10.94 -28.41 0.45
C ALA A 187 11.32 -29.68 1.22
N HIS A 188 12.55 -30.18 1.12
CA HIS A 188 12.97 -31.41 1.81
C HIS A 188 12.98 -31.21 3.33
N GLU A 189 13.47 -30.06 3.78
CA GLU A 189 13.59 -29.72 5.21
C GLU A 189 12.50 -28.77 5.70
N ARG A 190 11.58 -28.36 4.81
CA ARG A 190 10.46 -27.44 5.08
C ARG A 190 10.90 -26.14 5.76
N ARG A 191 11.98 -25.53 5.26
CA ARG A 191 12.57 -24.31 5.82
C ARG A 191 12.88 -23.25 4.77
N TRP A 192 12.84 -21.99 5.17
CA TRP A 192 13.31 -20.86 4.38
C TRP A 192 14.82 -20.73 4.55
N LEU A 193 15.54 -20.64 3.43
CA LEU A 193 16.98 -20.48 3.38
C LEU A 193 17.32 -19.09 2.88
N LEU A 194 18.31 -18.48 3.51
CA LEU A 194 18.98 -17.28 3.01
C LEU A 194 20.36 -17.72 2.53
N SER A 195 20.61 -17.59 1.23
CA SER A 195 21.81 -18.12 0.56
C SER A 195 22.29 -17.19 -0.54
N GLN A 196 23.48 -17.43 -1.08
CA GLN A 196 23.86 -16.82 -2.36
C GLN A 196 22.98 -17.40 -3.49
N VAL A 197 22.87 -16.67 -4.60
CA VAL A 197 21.96 -17.03 -5.72
C VAL A 197 22.39 -18.31 -6.44
N ASP A 198 23.69 -18.59 -6.46
CA ASP A 198 24.30 -19.78 -7.07
C ASP A 198 24.32 -21.02 -6.16
N GLU A 199 24.05 -20.84 -4.86
CA GLU A 199 23.98 -21.93 -3.91
C GLU A 199 22.69 -22.75 -4.10
N THR A 200 22.87 -24.06 -4.23
CA THR A 200 21.78 -25.04 -4.39
C THR A 200 21.66 -25.95 -3.17
N GLY A 201 20.57 -26.71 -3.11
CA GLY A 201 20.34 -27.65 -2.02
C GLY A 201 20.24 -26.92 -0.68
N ASN A 202 21.01 -27.38 0.31
CA ASN A 202 20.87 -26.95 1.70
C ASN A 202 21.94 -25.96 2.20
N MET A 203 22.82 -25.49 1.31
CA MET A 203 23.83 -24.49 1.64
C MET A 203 23.15 -23.13 1.84
N CYS A 204 23.43 -22.49 2.98
CA CYS A 204 22.85 -21.21 3.35
C CYS A 204 23.67 -20.47 4.42
N SER A 205 23.57 -19.14 4.43
CA SER A 205 24.08 -18.29 5.50
C SER A 205 23.14 -18.23 6.71
N ALA A 206 21.83 -18.38 6.47
CA ALA A 206 20.82 -18.44 7.52
C ALA A 206 19.61 -19.27 7.09
N PHE A 207 18.83 -19.74 8.07
CA PHE A 207 17.55 -20.38 7.81
C PHE A 207 16.52 -20.06 8.89
N THR A 208 15.26 -20.31 8.59
CA THR A 208 14.16 -20.40 9.57
C THR A 208 13.24 -21.54 9.20
N GLU A 209 12.72 -22.25 10.19
CA GLU A 209 11.66 -23.23 9.98
C GLU A 209 10.41 -22.55 9.40
N ALA A 210 9.83 -23.10 8.33
CA ALA A 210 8.71 -22.44 7.66
C ALA A 210 7.39 -22.64 8.43
N GLY A 211 7.21 -23.77 9.10
CA GLY A 211 5.95 -24.12 9.76
C GLY A 211 4.78 -24.12 8.77
N CYS A 212 3.79 -23.25 9.02
CA CYS A 212 2.64 -23.01 8.14
C CYS A 212 2.81 -21.78 7.23
N SER A 213 3.96 -21.10 7.31
CA SER A 213 4.20 -19.87 6.59
C SER A 213 4.35 -20.09 5.10
N ARG A 214 3.62 -19.30 4.31
CA ARG A 214 3.66 -19.35 2.84
C ARG A 214 4.73 -18.45 2.23
N HIS A 215 5.32 -17.57 3.02
CA HIS A 215 6.37 -16.65 2.58
C HIS A 215 7.32 -16.28 3.73
N PRO A 216 8.59 -15.96 3.46
CA PRO A 216 9.56 -15.70 4.52
C PRO A 216 9.33 -14.39 5.29
N GLY A 217 8.44 -13.49 4.83
CA GLY A 217 8.17 -12.19 5.46
C GLY A 217 7.33 -12.21 6.74
N GLU A 218 7.05 -13.38 7.32
CA GLU A 218 6.33 -13.47 8.60
C GLU A 218 7.24 -13.10 9.77
N ALA A 219 6.90 -12.02 10.48
CA ALA A 219 7.66 -11.50 11.60
C ALA A 219 7.78 -12.46 12.81
N SER A 220 6.97 -13.53 12.85
CA SER A 220 7.08 -14.61 13.84
C SER A 220 8.19 -15.62 13.57
N LEU A 221 8.76 -15.63 12.36
CA LEU A 221 9.83 -16.56 12.00
C LEU A 221 11.12 -16.20 12.73
N ASP A 222 11.82 -17.20 13.26
CA ASP A 222 13.04 -17.06 14.05
C ASP A 222 14.24 -17.53 13.23
N TRP A 223 15.03 -16.54 12.80
CA TRP A 223 16.17 -16.78 11.92
C TRP A 223 17.39 -17.25 12.70
N GLN A 224 18.05 -18.26 12.17
CA GLN A 224 19.29 -18.82 12.68
C GLN A 224 20.40 -18.59 11.67
N PHE A 225 21.52 -18.03 12.11
CA PHE A 225 22.66 -17.67 11.26
C PHE A 225 23.83 -18.60 11.51
N TRP A 226 24.51 -19.02 10.45
CA TRP A 226 25.78 -19.72 10.59
C TRP A 226 26.83 -18.75 11.15
N GLU A 227 27.39 -19.07 12.31
CA GLU A 227 28.47 -18.30 12.95
C GLU A 227 29.77 -19.10 12.86
N LEU A 228 30.76 -18.60 12.12
CA LEU A 228 32.00 -19.35 11.84
C LEU A 228 32.76 -19.71 13.12
N GLU A 229 32.82 -18.79 14.09
CA GLU A 229 33.49 -18.99 15.38
C GLU A 229 32.90 -20.15 16.18
N ARG A 230 31.58 -20.35 16.08
CA ARG A 230 30.84 -21.41 16.79
C ARG A 230 30.64 -22.67 15.96
N ARG A 231 30.89 -22.59 14.65
CA ARG A 231 30.64 -23.66 13.66
C ARG A 231 29.23 -24.24 13.79
N ALA A 232 28.26 -23.37 14.03
CA ALA A 232 26.88 -23.75 14.27
C ALA A 232 25.93 -22.63 13.82
N PHE A 233 24.69 -23.02 13.55
CA PHE A 233 23.59 -22.07 13.39
C PHE A 233 23.15 -21.56 14.77
N VAL A 234 23.14 -20.25 14.95
CA VAL A 234 22.78 -19.59 16.20
C VAL A 234 21.56 -18.69 15.96
N PRO A 235 20.53 -18.77 16.80
CA PRO A 235 19.39 -17.87 16.72
C PRO A 235 19.81 -16.39 16.82
N ASP A 236 19.26 -15.55 15.94
CA ASP A 236 19.39 -14.11 16.01
C ASP A 236 17.98 -13.51 16.19
N PRO A 237 17.51 -13.29 17.43
CA PRO A 237 16.13 -12.87 17.69
C PRO A 237 15.79 -11.48 17.13
N LEU A 238 16.81 -10.68 16.83
CA LEU A 238 16.65 -9.37 16.21
C LEU A 238 16.47 -9.47 14.69
N ALA A 239 17.05 -10.50 14.08
CA ALA A 239 17.00 -10.71 12.64
C ALA A 239 15.61 -11.17 12.21
N LYS A 240 14.91 -10.32 11.46
CA LYS A 240 13.54 -10.57 11.02
C LYS A 240 13.35 -10.18 9.57
N ALA A 241 12.64 -11.03 8.84
CA ALA A 241 12.03 -10.69 7.57
C ALA A 241 10.60 -10.22 7.85
N VAL A 242 10.21 -9.07 7.28
CA VAL A 242 8.91 -8.45 7.51
C VAL A 242 8.31 -7.91 6.21
N VAL A 243 7.02 -8.16 6.04
CA VAL A 243 6.21 -7.52 5.00
C VAL A 243 5.80 -6.14 5.48
N ALA A 244 6.64 -5.15 5.18
CA ALA A 244 6.39 -3.78 5.55
C ALA A 244 7.11 -2.84 4.57
N PRO A 245 6.56 -1.64 4.31
CA PRO A 245 7.28 -0.59 3.62
C PRO A 245 8.62 -0.29 4.31
N GLY A 246 9.69 -0.09 3.54
CA GLY A 246 10.99 0.32 4.09
C GLY A 246 10.96 1.72 4.72
N MET A 247 9.98 2.54 4.33
CA MET A 247 9.73 3.87 4.86
C MET A 247 8.26 4.25 4.70
N LEU A 248 7.81 5.19 5.54
CA LEU A 248 6.48 5.79 5.45
C LEU A 248 6.50 7.24 5.90
N HIS A 249 5.39 7.91 5.66
CA HIS A 249 5.18 9.31 5.99
C HIS A 249 4.00 9.47 6.94
N ILE A 250 4.17 10.27 7.98
CA ILE A 250 3.05 10.85 8.72
C ILE A 250 2.80 12.25 8.17
N VAL A 251 1.59 12.49 7.68
CA VAL A 251 1.16 13.76 7.10
C VAL A 251 -0.15 14.23 7.72
N GLY A 252 -0.45 15.52 7.56
CA GLY A 252 -1.78 16.09 7.78
C GLY A 252 -1.97 16.86 9.09
N ARG A 253 -1.11 16.70 10.11
CA ARG A 253 -1.17 17.56 11.30
C ARG A 253 -0.74 18.98 10.92
N LEU A 254 -1.50 20.00 11.29
CA LEU A 254 -1.11 21.40 11.01
C LEU A 254 0.16 21.78 11.78
N LEU A 255 1.10 22.50 11.16
CA LEU A 255 2.38 22.87 11.77
C LEU A 255 2.24 23.67 13.08
N GLN A 256 1.19 24.47 13.20
CA GLN A 256 0.90 25.29 14.39
C GLN A 256 0.14 24.51 15.47
N ALA A 257 -0.34 23.29 15.17
CA ALA A 257 -1.09 22.49 16.10
C ALA A 257 -0.17 21.76 17.08
N GLU A 258 -0.71 21.42 18.25
CA GLU A 258 0.00 20.59 19.22
C GLU A 258 0.37 19.24 18.59
N ASN A 259 1.55 18.72 18.96
CA ASN A 259 2.11 17.48 18.44
C ASN A 259 2.33 17.46 16.91
N ALA A 260 2.43 18.62 16.24
CA ALA A 260 2.83 18.70 14.83
C ALA A 260 4.15 17.98 14.50
N ARG A 261 5.01 17.78 15.52
CA ARG A 261 6.26 17.00 15.43
C ARG A 261 6.07 15.54 14.99
N ILE A 262 4.86 14.98 15.07
CA ILE A 262 4.55 13.64 14.54
C ILE A 262 4.70 13.59 13.02
N ASN A 263 4.53 14.70 12.30
CA ASN A 263 4.68 14.71 10.85
C ASN A 263 6.14 14.44 10.45
N GLY A 264 6.33 13.71 9.35
CA GLY A 264 7.64 13.48 8.75
C GLY A 264 7.81 12.06 8.23
N THR A 265 9.04 11.74 7.83
CA THR A 265 9.39 10.42 7.33
C THR A 265 9.93 9.53 8.43
N TYR A 266 9.39 8.33 8.51
CA TYR A 266 9.82 7.27 9.40
C TYR A 266 10.38 6.11 8.58
N TYR A 267 11.50 5.55 9.02
CA TYR A 267 12.19 4.45 8.37
C TYR A 267 12.02 3.18 9.17
N LEU A 268 11.81 2.08 8.47
CA LEU A 268 11.70 0.77 9.08
C LEU A 268 13.04 0.42 9.75
N ALA A 269 13.00 0.18 11.05
CA ALA A 269 14.18 -0.02 11.89
C ALA A 269 14.27 -1.43 12.48
N GLY A 270 13.15 -2.18 12.48
CA GLY A 270 13.11 -3.54 12.98
C GLY A 270 11.69 -4.04 13.18
N VAL A 271 11.54 -4.99 14.08
CA VAL A 271 10.26 -5.62 14.44
C VAL A 271 10.09 -5.59 15.95
N LYS A 272 8.88 -5.26 16.41
CA LYS A 272 8.46 -5.33 17.80
C LYS A 272 7.07 -5.94 17.88
N ASP A 273 6.82 -6.83 18.83
CA ASP A 273 5.53 -7.50 19.00
C ASP A 273 5.02 -8.14 17.68
N LYS A 274 5.95 -8.73 16.90
CA LYS A 274 5.70 -9.34 15.59
C LYS A 274 5.12 -8.36 14.54
N ARG A 275 5.39 -7.07 14.69
CA ARG A 275 4.97 -5.98 13.81
C ARG A 275 6.13 -5.03 13.49
N PRO A 276 6.11 -4.34 12.34
CA PRO A 276 7.16 -3.40 11.97
C PRO A 276 7.30 -2.25 12.99
N LEU A 277 8.55 -1.87 13.25
CA LEU A 277 8.95 -0.71 14.06
C LEU A 277 9.60 0.32 13.15
N TYR A 278 9.13 1.57 13.21
CA TYR A 278 9.70 2.66 12.44
C TYR A 278 10.29 3.75 13.33
N VAL A 279 11.33 4.43 12.85
CA VAL A 279 12.04 5.50 13.55
C VAL A 279 12.15 6.72 12.65
N LYS A 280 11.90 7.91 13.19
CA LYS A 280 12.15 9.18 12.52
C LYS A 280 13.61 9.61 12.74
N PRO A 281 14.43 9.76 11.68
CA PRO A 281 15.84 10.07 11.83
C PRO A 281 16.08 11.41 12.52
N GLY A 282 17.12 11.46 13.37
CA GLY A 282 17.50 12.67 14.09
C GLY A 282 16.52 13.08 15.19
N THR A 283 15.49 12.29 15.48
CA THR A 283 14.56 12.54 16.59
C THR A 283 14.44 11.29 17.49
N HIS A 284 13.67 11.44 18.57
CA HIS A 284 13.30 10.34 19.46
C HIS A 284 11.98 9.66 19.06
N SER A 285 11.45 9.99 17.87
CA SER A 285 10.11 9.60 17.48
C SER A 285 10.10 8.22 16.83
N VAL A 286 9.21 7.36 17.31
CA VAL A 286 9.04 6.00 16.82
C VAL A 286 7.58 5.69 16.53
N ILE A 287 7.34 4.78 15.58
CA ILE A 287 6.03 4.19 15.32
C ILE A 287 6.11 2.71 15.63
N ARG A 288 5.26 2.24 16.53
CA ARG A 288 5.27 0.86 17.00
C ARG A 288 3.88 0.32 17.20
N TYR A 289 3.74 -0.98 17.11
CA TYR A 289 2.54 -1.68 17.56
C TYR A 289 2.55 -1.84 19.09
N SER A 290 1.36 -1.97 19.67
CA SER A 290 1.12 -2.28 21.09
C SER A 290 0.10 -3.40 21.19
N ALA A 291 0.57 -4.62 21.47
CA ALA A 291 -0.29 -5.79 21.60
C ALA A 291 -1.33 -5.67 22.72
N LYS A 292 -1.03 -4.89 23.78
CA LYS A 292 -1.92 -4.66 24.92
C LYS A 292 -3.24 -3.98 24.52
N HIS A 293 -3.18 -3.05 23.57
CA HIS A 293 -4.33 -2.24 23.16
C HIS A 293 -4.77 -2.50 21.71
N ASP A 294 -4.04 -3.33 20.97
CA ASP A 294 -4.17 -3.47 19.50
C ASP A 294 -4.07 -2.12 18.79
N TRP A 295 -3.05 -1.32 19.14
CA TRP A 295 -2.86 0.04 18.61
C TRP A 295 -1.51 0.20 17.89
N TRP A 296 -1.51 1.00 16.83
CA TRP A 296 -0.32 1.68 16.32
C TRP A 296 -0.10 2.96 17.12
N LEU A 297 1.11 3.17 17.64
CA LEU A 297 1.45 4.30 18.48
C LEU A 297 2.56 5.13 17.84
N ILE A 298 2.41 6.46 17.83
CA ILE A 298 3.51 7.39 17.62
C ILE A 298 3.95 7.90 18.98
N ASP A 299 5.16 7.53 19.36
CA ASP A 299 5.80 7.99 20.58
C ASP A 299 6.94 8.93 20.22
N CYS A 300 6.77 10.23 20.49
CA CYS A 300 7.79 11.22 20.15
C CYS A 300 8.94 11.30 21.15
N ASP A 301 8.77 10.70 22.34
CA ASP A 301 9.72 10.76 23.45
C ASP A 301 10.24 9.34 23.81
N GLY A 302 9.88 8.33 23.01
CA GLY A 302 10.12 6.92 23.28
C GLY A 302 11.58 6.49 23.37
N LEU A 303 12.53 7.38 23.05
CA LEU A 303 13.98 7.12 23.11
C LEU A 303 14.72 7.91 24.20
N GLU A 304 14.04 8.50 25.19
CA GLU A 304 14.73 9.19 26.29
C GLU A 304 15.53 8.24 27.24
N LYS A 305 16.67 8.77 27.71
CA LYS A 305 17.89 8.17 28.35
C LYS A 305 17.74 7.00 29.35
N PRO A 306 18.77 6.09 29.45
CA PRO A 306 20.16 6.30 28.99
C PRO A 306 20.52 5.63 27.66
N SER A 307 21.46 6.30 26.96
CA SER A 307 22.10 6.05 25.65
C SER A 307 21.30 5.33 24.56
N ILE A 308 21.07 6.07 23.46
CA ILE A 308 20.30 5.74 22.25
C ILE A 308 20.52 4.31 21.72
N MET A 309 21.77 3.87 21.54
CA MET A 309 22.05 2.52 21.04
C MET A 309 21.79 1.46 22.12
N THR A 310 22.31 1.66 23.33
CA THR A 310 22.19 0.68 24.41
C THR A 310 20.75 0.48 24.86
N ARG A 311 19.89 1.51 24.84
CA ARG A 311 18.45 1.37 25.10
C ARG A 311 17.65 0.97 23.89
N LEU A 312 17.97 1.35 22.66
CA LEU A 312 17.25 0.76 21.52
C LEU A 312 17.51 -0.76 21.48
N PHE A 313 18.77 -1.17 21.67
CA PHE A 313 19.11 -2.59 21.84
C PHE A 313 18.48 -3.15 23.11
N HIS A 314 18.64 -2.55 24.30
CA HIS A 314 18.05 -3.08 25.53
C HIS A 314 16.52 -3.05 25.51
N TRP A 315 15.83 -2.13 24.84
CA TRP A 315 14.37 -2.04 24.77
C TRP A 315 13.80 -2.99 23.72
N ILE A 316 14.53 -3.22 22.63
CA ILE A 316 14.24 -4.31 21.70
C ILE A 316 14.53 -5.68 22.37
N LEU A 317 15.57 -5.78 23.21
CA LEU A 317 16.05 -7.03 23.82
C LEU A 317 15.37 -7.39 25.15
N SER A 318 14.93 -6.42 25.96
CA SER A 318 14.47 -6.64 27.34
C SER A 318 12.95 -6.68 27.50
N GLY A 319 12.17 -6.28 26.49
CA GLY A 319 10.70 -6.42 26.46
C GLY A 319 9.90 -5.65 27.54
N ASP A 320 10.55 -5.02 28.53
CA ASP A 320 9.85 -4.39 29.65
C ASP A 320 9.35 -2.97 29.29
N SER A 321 8.17 -2.94 28.68
CA SER A 321 7.53 -1.74 28.11
C SER A 321 6.43 -1.12 28.97
N SER A 322 6.17 -1.65 30.16
CA SER A 322 4.95 -1.37 30.95
C SER A 322 4.78 0.10 31.39
N ALA A 323 5.87 0.87 31.51
CA ALA A 323 5.80 2.29 31.89
C ALA A 323 5.71 3.26 30.69
N ALA A 324 6.10 2.84 29.49
CA ALA A 324 6.07 3.66 28.26
C ALA A 324 4.79 3.42 27.43
N THR A 325 3.95 2.47 27.81
CA THR A 325 2.73 2.14 27.05
C THR A 325 1.62 3.18 27.15
N ASP A 326 1.65 4.05 28.16
CA ASP A 326 0.52 4.94 28.47
C ASP A 326 0.76 6.41 28.10
N ARG A 327 1.90 6.74 27.50
CA ARG A 327 2.21 8.09 26.97
C ARG A 327 2.61 7.99 25.50
N CYS A 328 1.67 8.31 24.61
CA CYS A 328 1.96 8.43 23.18
C CYS A 328 1.46 9.79 22.66
N SER A 329 2.13 10.32 21.66
CA SER A 329 1.74 11.57 21.00
C SER A 329 0.54 11.37 20.08
N ALA A 330 0.41 10.19 19.47
CA ALA A 330 -0.75 9.78 18.71
C ALA A 330 -0.92 8.26 18.72
N PHE A 331 -2.14 7.79 18.47
CA PHE A 331 -2.42 6.37 18.22
C PHE A 331 -3.45 6.17 17.11
N ALA A 332 -3.49 4.96 16.55
CA ALA A 332 -4.59 4.47 15.72
C ALA A 332 -4.90 3.02 16.11
N GLU A 333 -6.18 2.66 16.16
CA GLU A 333 -6.60 1.27 16.39
C GLU A 333 -6.14 0.39 15.23
N ALA A 334 -5.33 -0.62 15.49
CA ALA A 334 -4.71 -1.42 14.44
C ALA A 334 -5.72 -2.27 13.68
N ARG A 335 -6.80 -2.78 14.32
CA ARG A 335 -7.87 -3.55 13.65
C ARG A 335 -7.33 -4.71 12.82
N GLY A 336 -6.29 -5.37 13.33
CA GLY A 336 -5.61 -6.48 12.65
C GLY A 336 -4.72 -6.09 11.47
N THR A 337 -4.53 -4.79 11.16
CA THR A 337 -3.64 -4.34 10.09
C THR A 337 -2.18 -4.78 10.35
N GLY A 338 -1.47 -5.11 9.26
CA GLY A 338 -0.07 -5.53 9.31
C GLY A 338 0.91 -4.37 9.49
N ASP A 339 0.51 -3.17 9.07
CA ASP A 339 1.32 -1.97 9.07
C ASP A 339 0.45 -0.71 9.33
N PRO A 340 1.06 0.41 9.75
CA PRO A 340 0.31 1.61 10.11
C PRO A 340 -0.21 2.44 8.92
N CYS A 341 0.13 2.11 7.66
CA CYS A 341 -0.26 2.89 6.47
C CYS A 341 -1.64 2.52 5.92
N HIS A 342 -2.35 1.59 6.58
CA HIS A 342 -3.68 1.19 6.13
C HIS A 342 -4.64 2.38 6.16
N VAL A 343 -5.33 2.62 5.04
CA VAL A 343 -6.09 3.87 4.84
C VAL A 343 -7.27 4.06 5.78
N ASP A 344 -7.83 2.97 6.27
CA ASP A 344 -8.97 2.99 7.20
C ASP A 344 -8.56 3.28 8.65
N LEU A 345 -7.25 3.45 8.92
CA LEU A 345 -6.76 3.82 10.23
C LEU A 345 -7.05 5.29 10.52
N GLU A 346 -7.80 5.51 11.59
CA GLU A 346 -8.09 6.84 12.13
C GLU A 346 -7.10 7.15 13.25
N TRP A 347 -6.37 8.26 13.08
CA TRP A 347 -5.36 8.69 14.03
C TRP A 347 -5.96 9.64 15.07
N HIS A 348 -5.69 9.37 16.33
CA HIS A 348 -6.04 10.19 17.46
C HIS A 348 -4.76 10.83 18.02
N VAL A 349 -4.73 12.16 18.11
CA VAL A 349 -3.56 12.94 18.53
C VAL A 349 -3.79 13.53 19.91
N TRP A 350 -2.79 13.45 20.80
CA TRP A 350 -2.89 14.02 22.14
C TRP A 350 -3.00 15.55 22.09
N GLU A 351 -3.97 16.12 22.82
CA GLU A 351 -4.12 17.56 23.01
C GLU A 351 -4.09 17.90 24.51
N THR A 352 -2.99 18.50 24.98
CA THR A 352 -2.74 18.83 26.38
C THR A 352 -3.84 19.72 26.96
N ARG A 353 -4.39 20.65 26.16
CA ARG A 353 -5.50 21.52 26.62
C ARG A 353 -6.76 20.75 26.97
N ARG A 354 -7.00 19.62 26.30
CA ARG A 354 -8.14 18.73 26.55
C ARG A 354 -7.79 17.58 27.49
N GLY A 355 -6.49 17.31 27.69
CA GLY A 355 -6.00 16.19 28.50
C GLY A 355 -6.38 14.83 27.92
N SER A 356 -6.55 14.73 26.61
CA SER A 356 -7.01 13.51 25.93
C SER A 356 -6.55 13.44 24.48
N HIS A 357 -6.61 12.24 23.89
CA HIS A 357 -6.42 12.04 22.45
C HIS A 357 -7.70 12.37 21.69
N ILE A 358 -7.59 13.19 20.66
CA ILE A 358 -8.69 13.63 19.81
C ILE A 358 -8.49 13.09 18.40
N SER A 359 -9.56 12.58 17.79
CA SER A 359 -9.54 12.17 16.39
C SER A 359 -9.09 13.34 15.50
N ASP A 360 -8.06 13.11 14.69
CA ASP A 360 -7.60 14.02 13.66
C ASP A 360 -7.73 13.32 12.29
N PRO A 361 -8.86 13.52 11.58
CA PRO A 361 -9.09 12.87 10.29
C PRO A 361 -8.14 13.34 9.20
N CYS A 362 -7.36 14.40 9.43
CA CYS A 362 -6.33 14.83 8.50
C CYS A 362 -5.04 14.02 8.67
N VAL A 363 -4.76 13.49 9.86
CA VAL A 363 -3.52 12.73 10.10
C VAL A 363 -3.60 11.36 9.45
N ARG A 364 -2.63 11.04 8.60
CA ARG A 364 -2.49 9.73 7.94
C ARG A 364 -1.04 9.29 7.91
N ALA A 365 -0.87 7.98 8.04
CA ALA A 365 0.33 7.27 7.62
C ALA A 365 0.17 6.86 6.15
N THR A 366 1.21 7.08 5.35
CA THR A 366 1.15 6.83 3.90
C THR A 366 2.52 6.48 3.34
N ILE A 367 2.55 5.64 2.31
CA ILE A 367 3.74 5.39 1.48
C ILE A 367 3.73 6.20 0.17
N ALA A 368 2.76 7.12 0.05
CA ALA A 368 2.60 7.90 -1.16
C ALA A 368 3.83 8.78 -1.43
N PRO A 369 4.26 8.92 -2.69
CA PRO A 369 5.43 9.72 -3.03
C PRO A 369 5.32 11.15 -2.50
N THR A 370 6.43 11.76 -2.09
CA THR A 370 6.43 13.17 -1.64
C THR A 370 6.16 14.15 -2.78
N VAL A 371 6.49 13.76 -4.02
CA VAL A 371 6.22 14.53 -5.23
C VAL A 371 5.72 13.59 -6.32
N VAL A 372 4.63 13.97 -6.96
CA VAL A 372 4.11 13.31 -8.17
C VAL A 372 4.22 14.23 -9.36
N GLN A 373 4.47 13.65 -10.52
CA GLN A 373 4.65 14.38 -11.76
C GLN A 373 3.58 13.99 -12.77
N VAL A 374 2.85 14.98 -13.25
CA VAL A 374 1.89 14.85 -14.34
C VAL A 374 2.61 15.17 -15.64
N ARG A 375 2.65 14.23 -16.58
CA ARG A 375 3.26 14.40 -17.92
C ARG A 375 2.30 13.99 -19.02
N GLY A 376 2.59 14.44 -20.25
CA GLY A 376 2.02 13.91 -21.48
C GLY A 376 0.96 14.77 -22.16
N ARG A 377 0.45 15.80 -21.50
CA ARG A 377 -0.38 16.82 -22.15
C ARG A 377 0.51 17.98 -22.60
N ASP A 378 0.54 18.25 -23.91
CA ASP A 378 1.33 19.34 -24.49
C ASP A 378 0.86 20.70 -23.99
N ALA A 379 1.79 21.63 -23.77
CA ALA A 379 1.49 22.98 -23.29
C ALA A 379 0.59 23.79 -24.26
N GLY A 380 0.61 23.45 -25.55
CA GLY A 380 -0.24 24.08 -26.57
C GLY A 380 -1.64 23.47 -26.70
N ARG A 381 -1.93 22.36 -26.02
CA ARG A 381 -3.26 21.74 -26.02
C ARG A 381 -4.11 22.29 -24.87
N GLU A 382 -5.42 22.21 -25.04
CA GLU A 382 -6.36 22.54 -23.97
C GLU A 382 -6.01 21.75 -22.70
N ASN A 383 -5.98 22.45 -21.57
CA ASN A 383 -5.62 21.91 -20.27
C ASN A 383 -4.17 21.39 -20.17
N GLY A 384 -3.26 21.85 -21.05
CA GLY A 384 -1.82 21.55 -20.96
C GLY A 384 -1.16 22.03 -19.67
N ASP A 385 -1.76 23.01 -18.99
CA ASP A 385 -1.35 23.52 -17.68
C ASP A 385 -1.47 22.49 -16.55
N ILE A 386 -2.13 21.33 -16.74
CA ILE A 386 -2.13 20.26 -15.74
C ILE A 386 -0.76 19.58 -15.59
N SER A 387 0.10 19.66 -16.61
CA SER A 387 1.44 19.06 -16.60
C SER A 387 2.37 19.78 -15.61
N GLY A 388 3.18 19.02 -14.88
CA GLY A 388 4.18 19.55 -13.93
C GLY A 388 4.30 18.73 -12.64
N ASP A 389 5.06 19.28 -11.69
CA ASP A 389 5.34 18.64 -10.40
C ASP A 389 4.35 19.11 -9.33
N TYR A 390 3.82 18.16 -8.57
CA TYR A 390 2.90 18.38 -7.46
C TYR A 390 3.50 17.79 -6.19
N GLU A 391 3.62 18.61 -5.16
CA GLU A 391 4.16 18.21 -3.87
C GLU A 391 3.03 17.78 -2.94
N ILE A 392 3.30 16.80 -2.09
CA ILE A 392 2.36 16.39 -1.05
C ILE A 392 2.11 17.57 -0.11
N ALA A 393 0.85 17.97 0.01
CA ALA A 393 0.41 19.14 0.78
C ALA A 393 -0.29 18.74 2.09
N GLY A 394 -0.48 17.43 2.33
CA GLY A 394 -1.21 16.87 3.46
C GLY A 394 -2.20 15.83 2.97
N THR A 395 -3.42 15.85 3.54
CA THR A 395 -4.50 14.94 3.17
C THR A 395 -5.76 15.70 2.79
N HIS A 396 -6.61 15.06 1.99
CA HIS A 396 -7.94 15.55 1.63
C HIS A 396 -8.89 14.36 1.62
N LEU A 397 -9.96 14.42 2.44
CA LEU A 397 -10.94 13.33 2.60
C LEU A 397 -10.28 11.97 2.89
N GLY A 398 -9.29 11.96 3.78
CA GLY A 398 -8.61 10.75 4.24
C GLY A 398 -7.55 10.16 3.30
N ARG A 399 -7.24 10.82 2.17
CA ARG A 399 -6.20 10.39 1.22
C ARG A 399 -5.10 11.44 1.07
N PRO A 400 -3.86 11.06 0.70
CA PRO A 400 -2.81 12.01 0.33
C PRO A 400 -3.28 12.99 -0.74
N ALA A 401 -2.95 14.26 -0.56
CA ALA A 401 -3.31 15.33 -1.47
C ALA A 401 -2.07 16.10 -1.91
N TYR A 402 -2.04 16.49 -3.19
CA TYR A 402 -0.87 17.10 -3.80
C TYR A 402 -1.21 18.47 -4.36
N GLN A 403 -0.29 19.43 -4.26
CA GLN A 403 -0.44 20.77 -4.80
C GLN A 403 0.68 21.08 -5.78
N LYS A 404 0.32 21.64 -6.95
CA LYS A 404 1.27 22.06 -7.95
C LYS A 404 2.08 23.27 -7.44
N ARG A 405 3.40 23.22 -7.56
CA ARG A 405 4.28 24.33 -7.14
C ARG A 405 3.85 25.65 -7.81
N GLY A 406 3.71 26.70 -7.02
CA GLY A 406 3.37 28.05 -7.50
C GLY A 406 1.93 28.21 -8.03
N SER A 407 1.06 27.21 -7.85
CA SER A 407 -0.32 27.24 -8.33
C SER A 407 -1.30 26.78 -7.24
N ARG A 408 -2.59 27.07 -7.42
CA ARG A 408 -3.68 26.50 -6.61
C ARG A 408 -4.08 25.10 -7.07
N MET A 409 -3.62 24.68 -8.24
CA MET A 409 -3.99 23.40 -8.81
C MET A 409 -3.56 22.25 -7.90
N ALA A 410 -4.44 21.28 -7.70
CA ALA A 410 -4.21 20.16 -6.79
C ALA A 410 -4.66 18.83 -7.39
N ILE A 411 -4.04 17.75 -6.93
CA ILE A 411 -4.50 16.38 -7.14
C ILE A 411 -5.07 15.88 -5.82
N ARG A 412 -6.32 15.42 -5.84
CA ARG A 412 -7.05 14.96 -4.66
C ARG A 412 -7.91 13.76 -5.00
N TYR A 413 -8.25 12.96 -3.99
CA TYR A 413 -9.22 11.88 -4.14
C TYR A 413 -10.65 12.41 -3.98
N TRP A 414 -11.58 11.86 -4.77
CA TRP A 414 -13.00 12.15 -4.71
C TRP A 414 -13.78 10.87 -4.38
N PRO A 415 -14.05 10.61 -3.08
CA PRO A 415 -14.70 9.38 -2.62
C PRO A 415 -16.04 9.05 -3.29
N PRO A 416 -16.96 10.01 -3.56
CA PRO A 416 -18.28 9.68 -4.12
C PRO A 416 -18.26 8.95 -5.46
N MET A 417 -17.22 9.16 -6.27
CA MET A 417 -17.02 8.44 -7.54
C MET A 417 -15.73 7.62 -7.55
N GLN A 418 -15.09 7.45 -6.39
CA GLN A 418 -13.92 6.59 -6.23
C GLN A 418 -12.80 6.87 -7.26
N ARG A 419 -12.45 8.16 -7.41
CA ARG A 419 -11.53 8.63 -8.47
C ARG A 419 -10.55 9.68 -7.98
N TRP A 420 -9.39 9.73 -8.61
CA TRP A 420 -8.45 10.84 -8.48
C TRP A 420 -8.85 11.97 -9.42
N VAL A 421 -8.72 13.22 -8.96
CA VAL A 421 -9.06 14.40 -9.76
C VAL A 421 -7.95 15.43 -9.72
N ILE A 422 -7.76 16.16 -10.83
CA ILE A 422 -6.95 17.38 -10.92
C ILE A 422 -7.90 18.59 -10.92
N ASP A 423 -7.85 19.39 -9.86
CA ASP A 423 -8.71 20.57 -9.66
C ASP A 423 -7.86 21.85 -9.71
N ARG A 424 -8.25 22.83 -10.53
CA ARG A 424 -7.59 24.15 -10.63
C ARG A 424 -7.74 24.99 -9.38
N GLU A 425 -8.83 24.83 -8.66
CA GLU A 425 -9.17 25.62 -7.48
C GLU A 425 -8.69 24.97 -6.17
N GLY A 426 -7.89 23.90 -6.27
CA GLY A 426 -7.22 23.27 -5.15
C GLY A 426 -8.04 22.23 -4.41
N MET A 427 -7.97 22.24 -3.08
CA MET A 427 -8.51 21.21 -2.19
C MET A 427 -10.01 21.41 -1.91
N ARG A 428 -10.84 21.47 -2.96
CA ARG A 428 -12.29 21.60 -2.82
C ARG A 428 -12.96 20.24 -2.65
N THR A 429 -14.14 20.25 -2.04
CA THR A 429 -15.03 19.08 -1.93
C THR A 429 -16.12 19.11 -3.01
N THR A 430 -15.74 19.37 -4.26
CA THR A 430 -16.65 19.36 -5.42
C THR A 430 -16.21 18.31 -6.45
N ASP A 431 -17.11 17.95 -7.35
CA ASP A 431 -16.86 17.05 -8.48
C ASP A 431 -16.25 17.77 -9.71
N THR A 432 -16.26 19.11 -9.71
CA THR A 432 -15.66 19.93 -10.75
C THR A 432 -14.16 19.73 -10.82
N CYS A 433 -13.67 19.22 -11.95
CA CYS A 433 -12.26 18.94 -12.17
C CYS A 433 -11.90 19.05 -13.65
N VAL A 434 -10.61 19.31 -13.90
CA VAL A 434 -10.05 19.42 -15.26
C VAL A 434 -9.69 18.06 -15.82
N ALA A 435 -9.26 17.15 -14.95
CA ALA A 435 -8.99 15.77 -15.30
C ALA A 435 -9.38 14.85 -14.16
N PHE A 436 -9.71 13.60 -14.47
CA PHE A 436 -9.93 12.56 -13.48
C PHE A 436 -9.37 11.21 -13.93
N ALA A 437 -9.19 10.30 -12.99
CA ALA A 437 -8.86 8.91 -13.25
C ALA A 437 -9.60 8.02 -12.24
N ASP A 438 -10.45 7.13 -12.75
CA ASP A 438 -11.22 6.21 -11.92
C ASP A 438 -10.29 5.19 -11.26
N CYS A 439 -10.32 5.10 -9.93
CA CYS A 439 -9.52 4.14 -9.21
C CYS A 439 -10.02 3.95 -7.77
N PRO A 440 -10.74 2.87 -7.47
CA PRO A 440 -11.37 2.70 -6.18
C PRO A 440 -10.42 2.33 -5.05
N ALA A 441 -9.24 1.83 -5.38
CA ALA A 441 -8.44 1.06 -4.46
C ALA A 441 -7.02 1.61 -4.22
N THR A 442 -6.61 2.68 -4.92
CA THR A 442 -5.24 3.18 -4.82
C THR A 442 -5.09 4.22 -3.71
N GLU A 443 -3.94 4.16 -3.05
CA GLU A 443 -3.57 5.10 -2.00
C GLU A 443 -3.17 6.46 -2.59
N HIS A 444 -2.59 6.48 -3.79
CA HIS A 444 -2.06 7.69 -4.43
C HIS A 444 -2.23 7.66 -5.96
N PRO A 445 -2.21 8.84 -6.63
CA PRO A 445 -2.47 8.94 -8.07
C PRO A 445 -1.31 8.47 -8.95
N ALA A 446 -0.11 8.28 -8.39
CA ALA A 446 1.10 7.82 -9.09
C ALA A 446 1.10 6.32 -9.41
N CYS A 447 0.02 5.83 -9.99
CA CYS A 447 -0.17 4.46 -10.44
C CYS A 447 -0.58 4.43 -11.92
N HIS A 448 -0.66 3.23 -12.50
CA HIS A 448 -1.04 3.05 -13.90
C HIS A 448 -2.54 3.28 -14.12
N LEU A 449 -2.94 4.55 -14.20
CA LEU A 449 -4.33 4.94 -14.46
C LEU A 449 -4.51 5.52 -15.86
N VAL A 450 -5.74 5.40 -16.37
CA VAL A 450 -6.21 6.12 -17.55
C VAL A 450 -6.80 7.44 -17.09
N TRP A 451 -6.20 8.54 -17.51
CA TRP A 451 -6.68 9.88 -17.18
C TRP A 451 -7.64 10.37 -18.26
N HIS A 452 -8.74 10.97 -17.83
CA HIS A 452 -9.73 11.61 -18.68
C HIS A 452 -9.62 13.11 -18.49
N VAL A 453 -9.33 13.85 -19.55
CA VAL A 453 -9.14 15.32 -19.52
C VAL A 453 -10.35 15.98 -20.17
N TYR A 454 -10.89 17.01 -19.54
CA TYR A 454 -11.99 17.79 -20.11
C TYR A 454 -11.58 18.43 -21.42
N GLU A 455 -12.43 18.42 -22.43
CA GLU A 455 -12.23 19.16 -23.68
C GLU A 455 -13.46 20.03 -23.95
N THR A 456 -13.29 21.35 -23.86
CA THR A 456 -14.36 22.34 -24.00
C THR A 456 -15.05 22.21 -25.35
N ALA A 457 -14.30 21.91 -26.42
CA ALA A 457 -14.85 21.72 -27.76
C ALA A 457 -15.87 20.57 -27.84
N ARG A 458 -15.78 19.58 -26.94
CA ARG A 458 -16.72 18.45 -26.86
C ARG A 458 -17.67 18.53 -25.66
N GLY A 459 -17.40 19.43 -24.72
CA GLY A 459 -18.15 19.58 -23.48
C GLY A 459 -18.05 18.37 -22.55
N CYS A 460 -17.03 17.51 -22.69
CA CYS A 460 -16.91 16.27 -21.93
C CYS A 460 -15.44 15.90 -21.65
N HIS A 461 -15.23 14.97 -20.70
CA HIS A 461 -13.91 14.39 -20.45
C HIS A 461 -13.63 13.23 -21.39
N LEU A 462 -12.48 13.27 -22.07
CA LEU A 462 -12.02 12.23 -22.97
C LEU A 462 -10.79 11.54 -22.41
N ALA A 463 -10.69 10.22 -22.62
CA ALA A 463 -9.50 9.46 -22.25
C ALA A 463 -8.28 10.01 -22.99
N ASP A 464 -7.25 10.38 -22.24
CA ASP A 464 -5.97 10.82 -22.75
C ASP A 464 -4.87 9.85 -22.32
N LEU A 465 -4.51 8.95 -23.24
CA LEU A 465 -3.52 7.91 -22.99
C LEU A 465 -2.10 8.47 -22.81
N SER A 466 -1.82 9.70 -23.27
CA SER A 466 -0.53 10.32 -23.07
C SER A 466 -0.36 10.83 -21.64
N VAL A 467 -1.47 11.23 -20.98
CA VAL A 467 -1.42 11.72 -19.61
C VAL A 467 -1.08 10.59 -18.64
N LYS A 468 0.02 10.77 -17.92
CA LYS A 468 0.51 9.85 -16.89
C LYS A 468 0.87 10.61 -15.63
N VAL A 469 0.56 10.02 -14.48
CA VAL A 469 1.01 10.48 -13.17
C VAL A 469 1.94 9.44 -12.59
N ARG A 470 3.14 9.86 -12.18
CA ARG A 470 4.18 8.98 -11.62
C ARG A 470 4.82 9.66 -10.41
N GLY A 471 5.42 8.90 -9.50
CA GLY A 471 6.32 9.47 -8.50
C GLY A 471 7.50 10.14 -9.20
N ALA A 472 7.85 11.37 -8.81
CA ALA A 472 8.97 12.05 -9.45
C ALA A 472 10.28 11.33 -9.08
N PRO A 473 11.12 10.91 -10.05
CA PRO A 473 12.34 10.14 -9.76
C PRO A 473 13.37 10.94 -8.96
N THR A 474 13.28 12.27 -9.02
CA THR A 474 14.12 13.22 -8.28
C THR A 474 13.45 13.72 -7.00
N ALA A 475 12.30 13.14 -6.61
CA ALA A 475 11.62 13.53 -5.38
C ALA A 475 12.52 13.22 -4.18
N PRO A 476 12.60 14.11 -3.18
CA PRO A 476 13.24 13.75 -1.93
C PRO A 476 12.48 12.60 -1.29
N SER A 477 13.18 11.54 -0.88
CA SER A 477 12.56 10.46 -0.11
C SER A 477 12.03 10.97 1.23
N ASN A 478 12.59 12.05 1.76
CA ASN A 478 12.13 12.65 3.01
C ASN A 478 11.09 13.75 2.78
N LEU A 479 10.03 13.75 3.59
CA LEU A 479 9.18 14.91 3.71
C LEU A 479 10.02 16.10 4.20
N PRO A 480 9.88 17.27 3.58
CA PRO A 480 10.49 18.47 4.13
C PRO A 480 9.94 18.71 5.54
N VAL A 481 10.81 19.11 6.46
CA VAL A 481 10.47 19.37 7.88
C VAL A 481 9.33 20.39 8.01
N VAL A 482 9.14 21.24 7.00
CA VAL A 482 8.07 22.22 6.91
C VAL A 482 7.24 21.92 5.67
N LEU A 483 6.04 21.36 5.87
CA LEU A 483 5.02 21.33 4.83
C LEU A 483 4.37 22.71 4.76
N THR A 484 4.52 23.40 3.63
CA THR A 484 3.84 24.67 3.42
C THR A 484 2.33 24.40 3.39
N PRO A 485 1.51 25.06 4.23
CA PRO A 485 0.08 24.82 4.22
C PRO A 485 -0.50 25.13 2.83
N PRO A 486 -1.53 24.39 2.38
CA PRO A 486 -2.12 24.60 1.06
C PRO A 486 -2.54 26.06 0.88
N ALA A 487 -2.13 26.68 -0.23
CA ALA A 487 -2.45 28.09 -0.50
C ALA A 487 -3.96 28.39 -0.50
N SER A 488 -4.80 27.37 -0.73
CA SER A 488 -6.27 27.48 -0.69
C SER A 488 -6.87 27.56 0.71
N LEU A 489 -6.20 27.04 1.76
CA LEU A 489 -6.69 27.09 3.14
C LEU A 489 -6.39 28.43 3.84
N ALA A 490 -5.40 29.17 3.36
CA ALA A 490 -4.99 30.45 3.95
C ALA A 490 -5.98 31.61 3.69
N GLY A 491 -6.99 31.43 2.82
CA GLY A 491 -7.68 32.56 2.19
C GLY A 491 -9.05 32.99 2.75
N ARG A 492 -9.83 32.15 3.45
CA ARG A 492 -11.24 32.51 3.74
C ARG A 492 -11.84 32.12 5.09
N GLY A 493 -11.16 31.38 5.97
CA GLY A 493 -11.80 30.81 7.18
C GLY A 493 -11.41 31.39 8.55
N SER A 494 -10.25 32.06 8.69
CA SER A 494 -9.70 32.29 10.04
C SER A 494 -10.18 33.56 10.77
N ARG A 495 -10.94 34.45 10.13
CA ARG A 495 -11.46 35.66 10.81
C ARG A 495 -12.80 35.45 11.52
N ASP A 496 -13.60 34.46 11.11
CA ASP A 496 -14.93 34.26 11.69
C ASP A 496 -14.94 33.22 12.83
N ALA A 497 -14.04 32.23 12.81
CA ALA A 497 -13.86 31.31 13.95
C ALA A 497 -13.20 31.99 15.17
N ALA A 498 -12.39 33.05 14.95
CA ALA A 498 -11.77 33.83 16.01
C ALA A 498 -12.68 34.92 16.60
N LYS A 499 -13.80 35.27 15.94
CA LYS A 499 -14.81 36.20 16.47
C LYS A 499 -15.92 35.50 17.27
N ALA A 500 -16.17 34.22 17.02
CA ALA A 500 -17.13 33.43 17.81
C ALA A 500 -16.65 33.08 19.23
N LEU A 501 -15.37 33.31 19.56
CA LEU A 501 -14.81 33.09 20.91
C LEU A 501 -14.61 34.38 21.73
N VAL A 502 -14.93 35.57 21.18
CA VAL A 502 -14.74 36.88 21.85
C VAL A 502 -16.07 37.61 22.09
N ALA A 503 -17.21 37.10 21.60
CA ALA A 503 -18.54 37.65 21.86
C ALA A 503 -19.27 36.95 23.02
N GLY A 504 -18.54 36.53 24.05
CA GLY A 504 -19.05 35.75 25.19
C GLY A 504 -18.65 36.30 26.55
N THR A 505 -18.42 37.61 26.68
CA THR A 505 -18.22 38.28 27.97
C THR A 505 -18.73 39.71 27.86
N ASP A 506 -20.01 39.94 28.15
CA ASP A 506 -20.53 41.18 28.74
C ASP A 506 -22.06 41.13 28.79
N LEU A 507 -22.62 40.66 29.91
CA LEU A 507 -23.96 41.06 30.39
C LEU A 507 -24.21 40.47 31.80
N ALA A 508 -23.75 41.20 32.82
CA ALA A 508 -24.33 41.12 34.16
C ALA A 508 -23.95 42.36 34.99
N ARG A 509 -24.66 43.48 34.77
CA ARG A 509 -24.81 44.53 35.78
C ARG A 509 -26.26 45.02 35.82
N GLY A 510 -26.87 44.80 36.99
CA GLY A 510 -27.72 45.79 37.64
C GLY A 510 -29.20 45.77 37.30
N THR A 511 -30.00 45.17 38.19
CA THR A 511 -31.25 45.80 38.63
C THR A 511 -31.50 45.45 40.10
N GLU A 512 -31.45 46.48 40.94
CA GLU A 512 -32.03 46.49 42.29
C GLU A 512 -33.55 46.24 42.23
N ARG A 513 -34.09 45.52 43.22
CA ARG A 513 -35.38 45.90 43.84
C ARG A 513 -35.49 45.37 45.27
N ARG A 514 -36.01 46.27 46.11
CA ARG A 514 -36.14 46.20 47.57
C ARG A 514 -37.09 45.09 48.05
N GLY A 515 -36.65 44.41 49.11
CA GLY A 515 -37.32 44.36 50.42
C GLY A 515 -38.52 43.43 50.60
N THR A 516 -38.37 42.42 51.47
CA THR A 516 -39.22 42.28 52.68
C THR A 516 -38.65 41.26 53.67
N LYS A 517 -38.86 41.57 54.95
CA LYS A 517 -38.41 40.89 56.18
C LYS A 517 -39.05 39.51 56.40
N ARG A 518 -38.31 38.58 57.03
CA ARG A 518 -38.67 37.70 58.20
C ARG A 518 -37.53 36.68 58.37
N LEU A 519 -36.69 36.73 59.41
CA LEU A 519 -36.81 36.24 60.80
C LEU A 519 -36.90 34.71 60.98
N PHE A 520 -36.17 34.23 62.00
CA PHE A 520 -35.82 32.85 62.42
C PHE A 520 -34.60 32.24 61.70
N GLY A 521 -33.55 31.73 62.36
CA GLY A 521 -33.28 31.53 63.78
C GLY A 521 -32.27 30.38 63.96
N LEU A 522 -31.17 30.67 64.68
CA LEU A 522 -30.36 29.80 65.54
C LEU A 522 -29.61 28.55 64.98
N LEU A 523 -28.30 28.76 64.84
CA LEU A 523 -27.15 28.04 65.42
C LEU A 523 -27.40 26.76 66.24
N GLY A 524 -26.58 25.75 65.97
CA GLY A 524 -26.17 24.70 66.93
C GLY A 524 -25.22 23.67 66.33
N ALA A 525 -23.92 23.80 66.68
CA ALA A 525 -22.76 22.92 66.48
C ALA A 525 -22.13 22.83 65.08
#